data_AF-A0A966QY34-F1
#
_entry.id   AF-A0A966QY34-F1
#
_cell.length_a   1.000
_cell.length_b   1.000
_cell.length_c   1.000
_cell.angle_alpha   90.00
_cell.angle_beta   90.00
_cell.angle_gamma   90.00
#
_symmetry.space_group_name_H-M   'P 1'
#
loop_
_entity.id
_entity.type
_entity.pdbx_description
1 polymer ?
#
loop_
_entity_poly.entity_id
_entity_poly.type
_entity_poly.pdbx_seq_one_letter_code
_entity_poly.pdbx_strand_id
1 'polypeptide(L)'
;MEGLDFSKSFLDIDFDKTLSRVNSAYLNSETHYLKYKKVYLQETKAALAKYNDLIEQIKALDAQNVTVLSGTNGTTTQYTFIDNTTKMKLTSELKMLVLRQRTRKENFLHYISTLKTHDTPIKPKKRSLFNKLKVSV
;
A
#
# COMPACT_ATOMS: atom_id res chain seq x y z
N MET A 1 -4.37 14.15 12.61
CA MET A 1 -3.70 12.91 12.14
C MET A 1 -2.23 13.24 12.01
N GLU A 2 -1.37 12.74 12.90
CA GLU A 2 0.07 12.83 12.68
C GLU A 2 0.45 12.02 11.43
N GLY A 3 0.98 12.74 10.43
CA GLY A 3 2.17 12.36 9.67
C GLY A 3 2.23 11.01 8.95
N LEU A 4 1.16 10.52 8.33
CA LEU A 4 1.34 9.46 7.33
C LEU A 4 2.01 10.05 6.09
N ASP A 5 3.31 9.83 5.94
CA ASP A 5 3.98 10.04 4.67
C ASP A 5 3.60 8.89 3.72
N PHE A 6 2.55 9.12 2.91
CA PHE A 6 1.99 8.13 1.99
C PHE A 6 3.03 7.65 0.99
N SER A 7 3.82 8.58 0.45
CA SER A 7 4.88 8.28 -0.53
C SER A 7 5.94 7.39 0.11
N LYS A 8 6.44 7.75 1.30
CA LYS A 8 7.41 6.92 2.02
C LYS A 8 6.84 5.55 2.41
N SER A 9 5.54 5.48 2.72
CA SER A 9 4.91 4.23 3.17
C SER A 9 4.66 3.23 2.05
N PHE A 10 4.37 3.70 0.84
CA PHE A 10 3.84 2.85 -0.25
C PHE A 10 4.57 2.97 -1.60
N LEU A 11 5.29 4.07 -1.86
CA LEU A 11 6.05 4.26 -3.09
C LEU A 11 7.55 4.08 -2.89
N ASP A 12 8.08 4.45 -1.72
CA ASP A 12 9.48 4.22 -1.34
C ASP A 12 9.72 2.78 -0.88
N ILE A 13 9.30 1.84 -1.73
CA ILE A 13 9.60 0.43 -1.55
C ILE A 13 10.89 0.18 -2.33
N ASP A 14 11.93 -0.22 -1.61
CA ASP A 14 13.15 -0.74 -2.23
C ASP A 14 12.82 -2.13 -2.83
N PHE A 15 12.29 -2.10 -4.06
CA PHE A 15 11.93 -3.31 -4.79
C PHE A 15 13.15 -4.21 -4.97
N ASP A 16 14.33 -3.63 -5.14
CA ASP A 16 15.58 -4.37 -5.34
C ASP A 16 16.03 -5.02 -4.05
N LYS A 17 15.87 -4.43 -2.86
CA LYS A 17 16.05 -5.15 -1.58
C LYS A 17 14.99 -6.19 -1.29
N THR A 18 13.74 -5.91 -1.67
CA THR A 18 12.63 -6.86 -1.54
C THR A 18 12.92 -8.12 -2.38
N LEU A 19 13.62 -7.92 -3.50
CA LEU A 19 14.15 -8.93 -4.40
C LEU A 19 15.54 -9.46 -4.01
N SER A 20 16.43 -8.73 -3.35
CA SER A 20 17.86 -9.07 -3.21
C SER A 20 18.15 -10.24 -2.26
N ARG A 21 17.17 -10.67 -1.46
CA ARG A 21 17.24 -12.00 -0.82
C ARG A 21 17.12 -13.16 -1.83
N VAL A 22 16.76 -12.86 -3.08
CA VAL A 22 16.53 -13.76 -4.23
C VAL A 22 16.90 -12.99 -5.51
N ASN A 23 18.18 -12.62 -5.67
CA ASN A 23 18.68 -12.15 -6.96
C ASN A 23 18.68 -13.34 -7.95
N SER A 24 17.49 -13.74 -8.41
CA SER A 24 17.30 -14.78 -9.42
C SER A 24 16.96 -14.09 -10.73
N ALA A 25 17.78 -14.35 -11.76
CA ALA A 25 17.50 -13.89 -13.11
C ALA A 25 16.11 -14.37 -13.61
N TYR A 26 15.59 -15.45 -13.01
CA TYR A 26 14.27 -16.00 -13.26
C TYR A 26 13.14 -15.05 -12.80
N LEU A 27 13.19 -14.54 -11.57
CA LEU A 27 12.15 -13.63 -11.04
C LEU A 27 12.13 -12.28 -11.78
N ASN A 28 13.31 -11.78 -12.16
CA ASN A 28 13.44 -10.52 -12.91
C ASN A 28 13.11 -10.65 -14.41
N SER A 29 13.17 -11.86 -14.96
CA SER A 29 12.71 -12.16 -16.33
C SER A 29 11.27 -12.66 -16.38
N GLU A 30 10.66 -12.94 -15.21
CA GLU A 30 9.27 -13.37 -15.12
C GLU A 30 8.35 -12.20 -15.51
N THR A 31 7.78 -12.31 -16.71
CA THR A 31 6.87 -11.32 -17.29
C THR A 31 5.67 -11.02 -16.39
N HIS A 32 5.21 -12.01 -15.62
CA HIS A 32 4.15 -11.85 -14.64
C HIS A 32 4.54 -10.95 -13.46
N TYR A 33 5.74 -11.13 -12.89
CA TYR A 33 6.26 -10.26 -11.84
C TYR A 33 6.39 -8.80 -12.30
N LEU A 34 7.00 -8.57 -13.48
CA LEU A 34 7.16 -7.22 -14.03
C LEU A 34 5.81 -6.54 -14.28
N LYS A 35 4.83 -7.29 -14.80
CA LYS A 35 3.46 -6.81 -14.99
C LYS A 35 2.81 -6.46 -13.64
N TYR A 36 2.95 -7.31 -12.63
CA TYR A 36 2.35 -7.10 -11.32
C TYR A 36 2.97 -5.89 -10.59
N LYS A 37 4.30 -5.72 -10.67
CA LYS A 37 5.01 -4.53 -10.19
C LYS A 37 4.51 -3.25 -10.86
N LYS A 38 4.34 -3.28 -12.19
CA LYS A 38 3.82 -2.13 -12.95
C LYS A 38 2.41 -1.75 -12.49
N VAL A 39 1.53 -2.74 -12.34
CA VAL A 39 0.15 -2.53 -11.86
C VAL A 39 0.18 -1.93 -10.44
N TYR A 40 0.96 -2.52 -9.53
CA TYR A 40 1.12 -2.00 -8.17
C TYR A 40 1.50 -0.52 -8.15
N LEU A 41 2.51 -0.13 -8.93
CA LEU A 41 3.00 1.25 -8.99
C LEU A 41 1.97 2.20 -9.59
N GLN A 42 1.30 1.81 -10.69
CA GLN A 42 0.27 2.63 -11.31
C GLN A 42 -0.90 2.89 -10.35
N GLU A 43 -1.40 1.83 -9.71
CA GLU A 43 -2.51 1.96 -8.77
C GLU A 43 -2.13 2.73 -7.50
N THR A 44 -0.88 2.61 -7.04
CA THR A 44 -0.37 3.36 -5.87
C THR A 44 -0.22 4.84 -6.19
N LYS A 45 0.22 5.20 -7.40
CA LYS A 45 0.25 6.60 -7.85
C LYS A 45 -1.13 7.23 -7.92
N ALA A 46 -2.11 6.50 -8.46
CA ALA A 46 -3.51 6.94 -8.48
C ALA A 46 -4.06 7.13 -7.05
N ALA A 47 -3.72 6.21 -6.13
CA ALA A 47 -4.10 6.34 -4.73
C ALA A 47 -3.44 7.53 -4.03
N LEU A 48 -2.18 7.85 -4.34
CA LEU A 48 -1.50 9.04 -3.82
C LEU A 48 -2.19 10.33 -4.28
N ALA A 49 -2.54 10.43 -5.57
CA ALA A 49 -3.25 11.60 -6.09
C ALA A 49 -4.58 11.81 -5.33
N LYS A 50 -5.35 10.73 -5.15
CA LYS A 50 -6.60 10.78 -4.39
C LYS A 50 -6.40 11.06 -2.89
N TYR A 51 -5.31 10.56 -2.29
CA TYR A 51 -4.94 10.86 -0.91
C TYR A 51 -4.69 12.36 -0.73
N ASN A 52 -3.92 12.98 -1.63
CA ASN A 52 -3.61 14.41 -1.58
C ASN A 52 -4.88 15.26 -1.74
N ASP A 53 -5.72 14.92 -2.71
CA ASP A 53 -7.01 15.58 -2.95
C ASP A 53 -7.92 15.54 -1.70
N LEU A 54 -8.09 14.37 -1.08
CA LEU A 54 -8.87 14.23 0.15
C LEU A 54 -8.30 15.06 1.31
N ILE A 55 -6.96 15.10 1.46
CA ILE A 55 -6.31 15.92 2.48
C ILE A 55 -6.56 17.41 2.22
N GLU A 56 -6.47 17.87 0.96
CA GLU A 56 -6.74 19.25 0.59
C GLU A 56 -8.20 19.65 0.86
N GLN A 57 -9.16 18.79 0.52
CA GLN A 57 -10.57 19.03 0.81
C GLN A 57 -10.86 19.13 2.32
N ILE A 58 -10.25 18.25 3.13
CA ILE A 58 -10.37 18.31 4.59
C ILE A 58 -9.78 19.62 5.13
N LYS A 59 -8.60 20.03 4.63
CA LYS A 59 -7.98 21.31 5.01
C LYS A 59 -8.81 22.52 4.61
N ALA A 60 -9.44 22.48 3.42
CA ALA A 60 -10.31 23.55 2.95
C ALA A 60 -11.53 23.72 3.86
N LEU A 61 -12.17 22.63 4.29
CA LEU A 61 -13.26 22.67 5.27
C LEU A 61 -12.79 23.24 6.62
N ASP A 62 -11.58 22.90 7.05
CA ASP A 62 -10.99 23.47 8.28
C ASP A 62 -10.63 24.96 8.14
N ALA A 63 -10.47 25.46 6.92
CA ALA A 63 -10.19 26.87 6.64
C ALA A 63 -11.44 27.74 6.46
N GLN A 64 -12.61 27.16 6.13
CA GLN A 64 -13.88 27.88 5.93
C GLN A 64 -14.52 28.42 7.24
N ASN A 65 -13.74 28.52 8.31
CA ASN A 65 -14.22 28.64 9.69
C ASN A 65 -14.53 30.05 10.19
N VAL A 66 -14.65 31.06 9.33
CA VAL A 66 -14.94 32.43 9.81
C VAL A 66 -15.91 33.15 8.88
N THR A 67 -17.17 33.28 9.33
CA THR A 67 -18.08 34.32 8.81
C THR A 67 -18.14 35.43 9.85
N VAL A 68 -17.63 36.61 9.49
CA VAL A 68 -17.73 37.82 10.33
C VAL A 68 -18.99 38.58 9.91
N LEU A 69 -19.96 38.69 10.83
CA LEU A 69 -21.09 39.57 10.64
C LEU A 69 -20.92 40.78 11.56
N SER A 70 -20.84 41.97 10.96
CA SER A 70 -20.86 43.24 11.70
C SER A 70 -22.31 43.64 11.95
N GLY A 71 -22.71 43.74 13.21
CA GLY A 71 -24.00 44.31 13.58
C GLY A 71 -24.03 45.84 13.40
N THR A 72 -25.22 46.41 13.23
CA THR A 72 -25.46 47.86 13.06
C THR A 72 -24.98 48.74 14.22
N ASN A 73 -24.60 48.15 15.36
CA ASN A 73 -24.21 48.85 16.58
C ASN A 73 -22.71 48.73 16.89
N GLY A 74 -21.89 48.26 15.94
CA GLY A 74 -20.46 48.06 16.12
C GLY A 74 -20.08 46.74 16.82
N THR A 75 -21.04 45.98 17.34
CA THR A 75 -20.83 44.63 17.85
C THR A 75 -20.52 43.69 16.70
N THR A 76 -19.35 43.06 16.73
CA THR A 76 -18.95 42.05 15.74
C THR A 76 -19.22 40.67 16.33
N THR A 77 -20.01 39.85 15.63
CA THR A 77 -20.24 38.45 16.01
C THR A 77 -19.61 37.55 14.97
N GLN A 78 -18.72 36.66 15.41
CA GLN A 78 -18.08 35.66 14.57
C GLN A 78 -18.84 34.34 14.70
N TYR A 79 -19.28 33.80 13.57
CA TYR A 79 -19.87 32.48 13.49
C TYR A 79 -18.96 31.56 12.68
N THR A 80 -18.76 30.35 13.21
CA THR A 80 -18.00 29.29 12.56
C THR A 80 -18.97 28.17 12.22
N PHE A 81 -19.24 27.96 10.93
CA PHE A 81 -20.00 26.81 10.46
C PHE A 81 -19.04 25.73 9.98
N ILE A 82 -18.90 24.65 10.73
CA ILE A 82 -18.15 23.47 10.29
C ILE A 82 -19.16 22.46 9.78
N ASP A 83 -19.09 22.13 8.48
CA ASP A 83 -19.79 20.96 7.94
C ASP A 83 -19.09 19.67 8.42
N ASN A 84 -19.39 19.30 9.66
CA ASN A 84 -18.86 18.10 10.31
C ASN A 84 -19.29 16.82 9.57
N THR A 85 -20.44 16.82 8.92
CA THR A 85 -20.92 15.64 8.17
C THR A 85 -20.04 15.38 6.97
N THR A 86 -19.75 16.40 6.17
CA THR A 86 -18.84 16.27 5.01
C THR A 86 -17.42 15.95 5.46
N LYS A 87 -16.92 16.61 6.51
CA LYS A 87 -15.60 16.32 7.08
C LYS A 87 -15.47 14.87 7.56
N MET A 88 -16.48 14.32 8.22
CA MET A 88 -16.50 12.92 8.65
C MET A 88 -16.47 11.95 7.47
N LYS A 89 -17.24 12.24 6.40
CA LYS A 89 -17.25 11.43 5.18
C LYS A 89 -15.87 11.39 4.51
N LEU A 90 -15.25 12.55 4.29
CA LEU A 90 -13.92 12.66 3.70
C LEU A 90 -12.86 11.96 4.54
N THR A 91 -12.93 12.11 5.86
CA THR A 91 -12.01 11.44 6.79
C THR A 91 -12.17 9.91 6.73
N SER A 92 -13.40 9.41 6.61
CA SER A 92 -13.67 7.98 6.45
C SER A 92 -13.12 7.45 5.13
N GLU A 93 -13.34 8.19 4.04
CA GLU A 93 -12.83 7.84 2.71
C GLU A 93 -11.30 7.79 2.68
N LEU A 94 -10.64 8.77 3.31
CA LEU A 94 -9.19 8.79 3.47
C LEU A 94 -8.68 7.55 4.21
N LYS A 95 -9.32 7.17 5.33
CA LYS A 95 -8.97 5.96 6.08
C LYS A 95 -9.12 4.70 5.23
N MET A 96 -10.24 4.59 4.50
CA MET A 96 -10.50 3.44 3.63
C MET A 96 -9.47 3.34 2.50
N LEU A 97 -9.06 4.47 1.92
CA LEU A 97 -8.00 4.51 0.90
C LEU A 97 -6.67 3.99 1.47
N VAL A 98 -6.28 4.43 2.66
CA VAL A 98 -5.05 3.96 3.33
C VAL A 98 -5.12 2.46 3.63
N LEU A 99 -6.25 1.96 4.11
CA LEU A 99 -6.44 0.53 4.38
C LEU A 99 -6.31 -0.30 3.10
N ARG A 100 -6.98 0.11 2.01
CA ARG A 100 -6.86 -0.57 0.71
C ARG A 100 -5.42 -0.59 0.20
N GLN A 101 -4.68 0.51 0.38
CA GLN A 101 -3.29 0.58 -0.04
C GLN A 101 -2.38 -0.33 0.80
N ARG A 102 -2.64 -0.48 2.10
CA ARG A 102 -1.94 -1.46 2.95
C ARG A 102 -2.17 -2.88 2.46
N THR A 103 -3.43 -3.28 2.24
CA THR A 103 -3.77 -4.60 1.69
C THR A 103 -3.11 -4.84 0.33
N ARG A 104 -3.10 -3.85 -0.56
CA ARG A 104 -2.40 -3.94 -1.85
C ARG A 104 -0.91 -4.21 -1.68
N LYS A 105 -0.25 -3.52 -0.74
CA LYS A 105 1.17 -3.74 -0.41
C LYS A 105 1.39 -5.15 0.15
N GLU A 106 0.56 -5.60 1.07
CA GLU A 106 0.62 -6.95 1.64
C GLU A 106 0.47 -8.02 0.56
N ASN A 107 -0.51 -7.88 -0.34
CA ASN A 107 -0.72 -8.80 -1.46
C ASN A 107 0.49 -8.83 -2.39
N PHE A 108 1.09 -7.67 -2.68
CA PHE A 108 2.30 -7.59 -3.50
C PHE A 108 3.49 -8.31 -2.85
N LEU A 109 3.70 -8.10 -1.55
CA LEU A 109 4.76 -8.77 -0.79
C LEU A 109 4.50 -10.28 -0.68
N HIS A 110 3.24 -10.69 -0.51
CA HIS A 110 2.85 -12.09 -0.46
C HIS A 110 3.10 -12.79 -1.81
N TYR A 111 2.69 -12.18 -2.93
CA TYR A 111 2.98 -12.67 -4.28
C TYR A 111 4.49 -12.86 -4.50
N ILE A 112 5.31 -11.89 -4.09
CA ILE A 112 6.76 -12.04 -4.15
C ILE A 112 7.20 -13.24 -3.31
N SER A 113 6.67 -13.41 -2.09
CA SER A 113 7.04 -14.52 -1.21
C SER A 113 6.70 -15.91 -1.77
N THR A 114 5.58 -16.07 -2.47
CA THR A 114 5.18 -17.35 -3.07
C THR A 114 6.08 -17.72 -4.25
N LEU A 115 6.48 -16.73 -5.06
CA LEU A 115 7.48 -16.95 -6.10
C LEU A 115 8.83 -17.42 -5.51
N LYS A 116 9.24 -16.88 -4.36
CA LYS A 116 10.46 -17.33 -3.66
C LYS A 116 10.40 -18.80 -3.24
N THR A 117 9.24 -19.30 -2.84
CA THR A 117 9.09 -20.71 -2.41
C THR A 117 9.18 -21.69 -3.58
N HIS A 118 8.77 -21.28 -4.80
CA HIS A 118 8.87 -22.11 -6.00
C HIS A 118 10.28 -22.14 -6.61
N ASP A 119 11.16 -21.19 -6.27
CA ASP A 119 12.56 -21.14 -6.72
C ASP A 119 13.50 -22.04 -5.89
N THR A 120 12.97 -22.79 -4.90
CA THR A 120 13.77 -23.82 -4.22
C THR A 120 13.85 -25.07 -5.11
N PRO A 121 15.05 -25.49 -5.56
CA PRO A 121 15.17 -26.72 -6.32
C PRO A 121 14.68 -27.86 -5.41
N ILE A 122 13.70 -28.63 -5.90
CA ILE A 122 13.31 -29.90 -5.29
C ILE A 122 14.58 -30.74 -5.28
N LYS A 123 15.30 -30.78 -4.15
CA LYS A 123 16.41 -31.70 -3.98
C LYS A 123 15.80 -33.09 -4.21
N PRO A 124 16.28 -33.86 -5.20
CA PRO A 124 15.80 -35.22 -5.35
C PRO A 124 16.08 -35.92 -4.03
N LYS A 125 15.01 -36.32 -3.32
CA LYS A 125 15.16 -37.26 -2.20
C LYS A 125 15.85 -38.47 -2.80
N LYS A 126 17.14 -38.66 -2.50
CA LYS A 126 17.85 -39.90 -2.78
C LYS A 126 17.07 -40.99 -2.03
N ARG A 127 16.11 -41.62 -2.71
CA ARG A 127 15.54 -42.87 -2.25
C ARG A 127 16.71 -43.84 -2.30
N SER A 128 17.26 -44.16 -1.13
CA SER A 128 18.18 -45.27 -1.00
C SER A 128 17.45 -46.52 -1.50
N LEU A 129 17.82 -46.99 -2.70
CA LEU A 129 17.39 -48.28 -3.24
C LEU A 129 18.31 -49.42 -2.77
N PHE A 130 19.15 -49.18 -1.76
CA PHE A 130 19.92 -50.23 -1.10
C PHE A 130 19.16 -50.76 0.09
N ASN A 131 18.15 -51.59 -0.20
CA ASN A 131 17.78 -52.69 0.68
C ASN A 131 16.93 -53.69 -0.10
N LYS A 132 17.62 -54.71 -0.65
CA LYS A 132 17.19 -56.11 -0.86
C LYS A 132 17.83 -56.68 -2.11
N LEU A 133 19.10 -57.05 -2.00
CA LEU A 133 19.69 -58.18 -2.71
C LEU A 133 20.67 -58.85 -1.74
N LYS A 134 20.12 -59.51 -0.72
CA LYS A 134 20.77 -60.71 -0.18
C LYS A 134 20.08 -61.87 -0.86
N VAL A 135 20.64 -62.32 -1.97
CA VAL A 135 20.32 -63.57 -2.62
C VAL A 135 21.59 -64.41 -2.59
N SER A 136 21.50 -65.53 -1.88
CA SER A 136 22.32 -66.77 -1.92
C SER A 136 23.81 -66.65 -1.57
N VAL A 137 24.42 -67.60 -0.85
CA VAL A 137 24.37 -69.07 -0.99
C VAL A 137 24.20 -69.75 0.38
#